data_AF-A0A448MJB1-F1
#
_entry.id   AF-A0A448MJB1-F1
#
_cell.length_a   1.000
_cell.length_b   1.000
_cell.length_c   1.000
_cell.angle_alpha   90.00
_cell.angle_beta   90.00
_cell.angle_gamma   90.00
#
_symmetry.space_group_name_H-M   'P 1'
#
loop_
_entity.id
_entity.type
_entity.pdbx_description
1 polymer ?
#
loop_
_entity_poly.entity_id
_entity_poly.type
_entity_poly.pdbx_seq_one_letter_code
_entity_poly.pdbx_strand_id
1 'polypeptide(L)' 'MSEITTLQPQLLWKWFDQICAIPHPSHHEDKLANFIVNWAKEKQFLWNVMKRAMY' A
#
# COMPACT_ATOMS: atom_id res chain seq x y z
N MET A 1 -7.85 -6.89 -17.53
CA MET A 1 -7.16 -5.96 -16.63
C MET A 1 -5.76 -5.79 -17.19
N SER A 2 -5.48 -4.59 -17.67
CA SER A 2 -4.45 -4.26 -18.66
C SER A 2 -3.04 -4.41 -18.08
N GLU A 3 -2.06 -4.70 -18.94
CA GLU A 3 -0.67 -5.07 -18.66
C GLU A 3 0.21 -3.95 -18.04
N ILE A 4 -0.36 -3.07 -17.22
CA ILE A 4 0.37 -2.01 -16.49
C ILE A 4 1.48 -2.59 -15.61
N THR A 5 1.33 -3.83 -15.12
CA THR A 5 2.34 -4.54 -14.34
C THR A 5 3.60 -4.95 -15.13
N THR A 6 3.62 -4.79 -16.46
CA THR A 6 4.81 -5.00 -17.30
C THR A 6 5.68 -3.74 -17.43
N LEU A 7 5.13 -2.57 -17.07
CA LEU A 7 5.85 -1.31 -17.12
C LEU A 7 6.92 -1.25 -16.02
N GLN A 8 8.07 -0.67 -16.35
CA GLN A 8 9.09 -0.38 -15.36
C GLN A 8 8.84 0.99 -14.72
N PRO A 9 9.08 1.15 -13.40
CA PRO A 9 9.52 0.14 -12.45
C PRO A 9 8.38 -0.80 -11.99
N GLN A 10 8.64 -2.10 -12.09
CA GLN A 10 7.64 -3.16 -11.93
C GLN A 10 6.96 -3.19 -10.56
N LEU A 11 7.70 -2.78 -9.52
CA LEU A 11 7.19 -2.68 -8.16
C LEU A 11 6.09 -1.62 -8.02
N LEU A 12 6.28 -0.44 -8.62
CA LEU A 12 5.33 0.67 -8.54
C LEU A 12 4.01 0.30 -9.22
N TRP A 13 4.09 -0.30 -10.40
CA TRP A 13 2.89 -0.70 -11.14
C TRP A 13 2.14 -1.88 -10.52
N LYS A 14 2.85 -2.80 -9.86
CA LYS A 14 2.20 -3.81 -9.00
C LYS A 14 1.42 -3.18 -7.85
N TRP A 15 1.99 -2.16 -7.19
CA TRP A 15 1.30 -1.42 -6.14
C TRP A 15 0.08 -0.68 -6.66
N PHE A 16 0.22 -0.03 -7.81
CA PHE A 16 -0.87 0.69 -8.45
C PHE A 16 -2.04 -0.24 -8.83
N ASP A 17 -1.75 -1.40 -9.42
CA ASP A 17 -2.76 -2.40 -9.75
C ASP A 17 -3.50 -2.93 -8.51
N GLN A 18 -2.77 -3.18 -7.41
CA GLN A 18 -3.38 -3.56 -6.13
C GLN A 18 -4.30 -2.48 -5.56
N ILE A 19 -3.92 -1.20 -5.67
CA ILE A 19 -4.75 -0.08 -5.21
C ILE A 19 -5.99 0.07 -6.10
N CYS A 20 -5.84 -0.08 -7.41
CA CYS A 20 -6.97 -0.07 -8.36
C CYS A 20 -7.95 -1.22 -8.15
N ALA A 21 -7.49 -2.37 -7.67
CA ALA A 21 -8.34 -3.51 -7.32
C ALA A 21 -9.20 -3.25 -6.06
N ILE A 22 -8.79 -2.34 -5.18
CA ILE A 22 -9.59 -1.94 -4.01
C ILE A 22 -10.59 -0.88 -4.48
N PRO A 23 -11.92 -1.14 -4.40
CA PRO A 23 -12.90 -0.13 -4.78
C PRO A 23 -12.79 1.07 -3.83
N HIS A 24 -12.37 2.21 -4.37
CA HIS A 24 -12.19 3.47 -3.66
C HIS A 24 -13.15 4.55 -4.19
N PRO A 25 -14.48 4.39 -4.02
CA PRO A 25 -15.41 5.48 -4.26
C PRO A 25 -15.08 6.63 -3.28
N SER A 26 -15.23 7.89 -3.73
CA SER A 26 -14.99 9.06 -2.89
C SER A 26 -15.70 8.94 -1.54
N HIS A 27 -15.02 9.31 -0.45
CA HIS A 27 -15.47 9.18 0.95
C HIS A 27 -15.46 7.76 1.55
N HIS A 28 -14.93 6.74 0.86
CA HIS A 28 -14.75 5.39 1.38
C HIS A 28 -13.28 4.93 1.35
N GLU A 29 -12.35 5.84 1.71
CA GLU A 29 -10.91 5.53 1.73
C GLU A 29 -10.50 4.62 2.90
N ASP A 30 -11.37 4.38 3.89
CA ASP A 30 -11.06 3.60 5.10
C ASP A 30 -10.49 2.21 4.78
N LYS A 31 -11.00 1.56 3.73
CA LYS A 31 -10.52 0.23 3.31
C LYS A 31 -9.09 0.29 2.78
N LEU A 32 -8.78 1.31 1.99
CA LEU A 32 -7.43 1.52 1.45
C LEU A 32 -6.45 1.91 2.56
N ALA A 33 -6.86 2.81 3.46
CA ALA A 33 -6.05 3.22 4.61
C ALA A 33 -5.72 2.02 5.51
N ASN A 34 -6.72 1.20 5.86
CA ASN A 34 -6.50 -0.01 6.65
C ASN A 34 -5.60 -1.03 5.93
N PHE A 35 -5.74 -1.18 4.60
CA PHE A 35 -4.88 -2.05 3.80
C PHE A 35 -3.40 -1.60 3.87
N ILE A 36 -3.13 -0.30 3.66
CA ILE A 36 -1.76 0.25 3.70
C ILE A 36 -1.17 0.12 5.11
N VAL A 37 -1.93 0.43 6.15
CA VAL A 37 -1.48 0.33 7.54
C VAL A 37 -1.18 -1.12 7.92
N ASN A 38 -2.04 -2.07 7.57
CA ASN A 38 -1.82 -3.48 7.85
C ASN A 38 -0.61 -4.03 7.08
N TRP A 39 -0.47 -3.67 5.80
CA TRP A 39 0.72 -4.02 5.04
C TRP A 39 2.01 -3.46 5.67
N ALA A 40 2.00 -2.21 6.14
CA ALA A 40 3.14 -1.61 6.83
C ALA A 40 3.44 -2.27 8.19
N LYS A 41 2.42 -2.74 8.92
CA LYS A 41 2.58 -3.52 10.17
C LYS A 41 3.23 -4.88 9.90
N GLU A 42 2.75 -5.60 8.89
CA GLU A 42 3.28 -6.90 8.48
C GLU A 42 4.75 -6.80 8.07
N LYS A 43 5.12 -5.73 7.36
CA LYS A 43 6.50 -5.45 6.97
C LYS A 43 7.38 -4.92 8.11
N GLN A 44 6.87 -4.87 9.35
CA GLN A 44 7.56 -4.33 10.53
C GLN A 44 7.98 -2.84 10.38
N PHE A 45 7.50 -2.11 9.36
CA PHE A 45 7.84 -0.70 9.16
C PHE A 45 7.35 0.16 10.32
N LEU A 46 6.15 -0.12 10.84
CA LEU A 46 5.61 0.57 12.01
C LEU A 46 6.44 0.34 13.28
N TRP A 47 6.94 -0.88 13.49
CA TRP A 47 7.84 -1.16 14.62
C TRP A 47 9.19 -0.43 14.46
N ASN A 48 9.72 -0.36 13.24
CA ASN A 48 10.96 0.37 12.94
C ASN A 48 10.80 1.89 13.10
N VAL A 49 9.67 2.47 12.68
CA VAL A 49 9.38 3.91 12.84
C VAL A 49 9.18 4.26 14.32
N MET A 50 8.44 3.45 15.08
CA MET A 50 8.26 3.69 16.52
C MET A 50 9.55 3.46 17.31
N LYS A 51 10.37 2.46 16.95
CA LYS A 51 11.70 2.29 17.56
C LYS A 51 12.60 3.49 17.31
N ARG A 52 12.58 4.06 16.11
CA ARG A 52 13.43 5.21 15.74
C ARG A 52 12.99 6.52 16.40
N ALA A 53 11.75 6.61 16.86
CA ALA A 53 11.27 7.75 17.66
C ALA A 53 11.58 7.60 19.16
N MET A 54 12.02 6.43 19.60
CA MET A 54 12.29 6.11 21.01
C MET A 54 13.79 6.09 21.36
N TYR A 55 14.67 6.37 20.40
CA TYR A 55 16.12 6.57 20.60
C TYR A 55 16.56 7.92 20.06
#